data_AF-A0A0Q7JSB2-F1
#
_entry.id   AF-A0A0Q7JSB2-F1
#
_cell.length_a   1.000
_cell.length_b   1.000
_cell.length_c   1.000
_cell.angle_alpha   90.00
_cell.angle_beta   90.00
_cell.angle_gamma   90.00
#
_symmetry.space_group_name_H-M   'P 1'
#
loop_
_entity.id
_entity.type
_entity.pdbx_description
1 polymer ?
#
loop_
_entity_poly.entity_id
_entity_poly.type
_entity_poly.pdbx_seq_one_letter_code
_entity_poly.pdbx_strand_id
1 'polypeptide(L)'
;MKKIAALTLTTALVSSLTFSSAFAFTDVEEGQAAAISALQDRGIVSGIDKDHFVPKGKISYAQTIQMIVKGMNLNLDTLRFIKQPLASDIFTNIPNDAWYADAFIIAHYNGMNIPKDVNPNATITREQFGEMLVRALEKKGNFPLVKMFIPIKDEAQITPEYQGALQRLLLYKIAELDKAGMFNPKADLTRGEAAGWIYNAIRVLETHIQKPTPIEDVSVTVEKVNDDVNKVTLSRGQKPNSGYSIAIQNVRFDQNGQAVISYTLQDPKPDTMYAEVITEAKAVTYVSSAYKAVAEPAAAN
;
A
#
# COMPACT_ATOMS: atom_id res chain seq x y z
N MET A 1 75.47 -1.16 14.15
CA MET A 1 74.29 -1.82 14.76
C MET A 1 73.15 -0.81 14.79
N LYS A 2 72.02 -1.16 14.15
CA LYS A 2 70.83 -0.31 13.96
C LYS A 2 70.07 -0.12 15.28
N LYS A 3 69.58 1.09 15.57
CA LYS A 3 68.24 1.34 16.14
C LYS A 3 67.75 2.73 15.70
N ILE A 4 66.78 2.75 14.79
CA ILE A 4 65.97 3.91 14.43
C ILE A 4 64.74 3.86 15.34
N ALA A 5 64.51 4.90 16.14
CA ALA A 5 63.27 5.07 16.89
C ALA A 5 62.39 6.08 16.12
N ALA A 6 61.34 5.58 15.49
CA ALA A 6 60.30 6.38 14.87
C ALA A 6 59.23 6.69 15.91
N LEU A 7 58.99 7.98 16.17
CA LEU A 7 57.91 8.46 17.03
C LEU A 7 56.72 8.82 16.13
N THR A 8 55.72 7.94 16.08
CA THR A 8 54.47 8.18 15.34
C THR A 8 53.52 9.02 16.19
N LEU A 9 53.16 10.20 15.66
CA LEU A 9 52.16 11.11 16.21
C LEU A 9 50.77 10.69 15.71
N THR A 10 49.92 10.14 16.59
CA THR A 10 48.54 9.77 16.26
C THR A 10 47.60 10.94 16.58
N THR A 11 47.20 11.70 15.57
CA THR A 11 46.09 12.66 15.66
C THR A 11 44.76 11.95 15.40
N ALA A 12 43.98 11.75 16.45
CA ALA A 12 42.60 11.26 16.34
C ALA A 12 41.69 12.41 15.89
N LEU A 13 41.27 12.39 14.61
CA LEU A 13 40.27 13.30 14.07
C LEU A 13 38.87 12.77 14.45
N VAL A 14 38.26 13.34 15.49
CA VAL A 14 36.86 13.08 15.83
C VAL A 14 35.99 13.96 14.94
N SER A 15 35.62 13.43 13.77
CA SER A 15 34.62 14.04 12.90
C SER A 15 33.23 13.83 13.51
N SER A 16 32.72 14.83 14.24
CA SER A 16 31.33 14.86 14.65
C SER A 16 30.45 15.05 13.41
N LEU A 17 29.91 13.95 12.88
CA LEU A 17 28.87 13.96 11.87
C LEU A 17 27.58 14.46 12.53
N THR A 18 27.34 15.76 12.48
CA THR A 18 25.99 16.29 12.65
C THR A 18 25.19 15.92 11.41
N PHE A 19 24.42 14.84 11.49
CA PHE A 19 23.37 14.57 10.51
C PHE A 19 22.28 15.63 10.69
N SER A 20 22.46 16.79 10.05
CA SER A 20 21.33 17.68 9.81
C SER A 20 20.46 16.96 8.79
N SER A 21 19.29 16.46 9.20
CA SER A 21 18.25 16.02 8.29
C SER A 21 17.82 17.27 7.51
N ALA A 22 18.50 17.55 6.41
CA ALA A 22 18.10 18.61 5.49
C ALA A 22 16.70 18.25 5.01
N PHE A 23 15.72 19.10 5.33
CA PHE A 23 14.38 18.96 4.78
C PHE A 23 14.47 18.97 3.25
N ALA A 24 13.67 18.10 2.62
CA ALA A 24 13.58 18.00 1.17
C ALA A 24 13.32 19.35 0.48
N PHE A 25 12.58 20.24 1.14
CA PHE A 25 12.22 21.57 0.66
C PHE A 25 12.32 22.57 1.79
N THR A 26 12.71 23.80 1.46
CA THR A 26 12.96 24.89 2.41
C THR A 26 11.70 25.61 2.89
N ASP A 27 10.59 25.48 2.14
CA ASP A 27 9.31 26.14 2.39
C ASP A 27 8.27 25.21 3.07
N VAL A 28 8.69 24.02 3.49
CA VAL A 28 7.84 23.03 4.18
C VAL A 28 8.00 23.15 5.68
N GLU A 29 6.87 23.33 6.38
CA GLU A 29 6.83 23.40 7.84
C GLU A 29 7.05 22.01 8.47
N GLU A 30 7.60 21.97 9.68
CA GLU A 30 8.00 20.74 10.39
C GLU A 30 6.88 19.69 10.45
N GLY A 31 5.64 20.12 10.68
CA GLY A 31 4.47 19.23 10.75
C GLY A 31 4.10 18.53 9.43
N GLN A 32 4.56 19.04 8.28
CA GLN A 32 4.30 18.46 6.96
C GLN A 32 5.54 17.78 6.35
N ALA A 33 6.72 18.06 6.90
CA ALA A 33 7.99 17.61 6.36
C ALA A 33 8.12 16.10 6.21
N ALA A 34 7.71 15.34 7.23
CA ALA A 34 7.79 13.88 7.20
C ALA A 34 6.91 13.28 6.09
N ALA A 35 5.67 13.77 5.96
CA ALA A 35 4.75 13.31 4.92
C ALA A 35 5.27 13.65 3.52
N ILE A 36 5.69 14.90 3.30
CA ILE A 36 6.18 15.34 1.98
C ILE A 36 7.46 14.62 1.59
N SER A 37 8.41 14.45 2.52
CA SER A 37 9.67 13.72 2.25
C SER A 37 9.39 12.26 1.89
N ALA A 38 8.53 11.57 2.66
CA ALA A 38 8.16 10.19 2.38
C ALA A 38 7.47 10.02 1.02
N LEU A 39 6.65 10.99 0.61
CA LEU A 39 6.01 10.98 -0.71
C LEU A 39 6.99 11.29 -1.84
N GLN A 40 7.98 12.15 -1.60
CA GLN A 40 9.03 12.47 -2.57
C GLN A 40 9.93 11.26 -2.79
N ASP A 41 10.35 10.57 -1.73
CA ASP A 41 11.17 9.35 -1.81
C ASP A 41 10.48 8.24 -2.63
N ARG A 42 9.14 8.23 -2.62
CA ARG A 42 8.31 7.31 -3.41
C ARG A 42 7.99 7.83 -4.82
N GLY A 43 8.49 9.00 -5.21
CA GLY A 43 8.23 9.63 -6.52
C GLY A 43 6.78 10.10 -6.73
N ILE A 44 6.00 10.19 -5.66
CA ILE A 44 4.58 10.59 -5.71
C ILE A 44 4.46 12.10 -5.87
N VAL A 45 5.32 12.85 -5.18
CA VAL A 45 5.38 14.31 -5.27
C VAL A 45 6.77 14.78 -5.69
N SER A 46 6.83 15.98 -6.27
CA SER A 46 8.06 16.68 -6.61
C SER A 46 7.95 18.16 -6.25
N GLY A 47 9.08 18.83 -6.01
CA GLY A 47 9.11 20.29 -5.90
C GLY A 47 8.67 20.95 -7.20
N ILE A 48 8.29 22.23 -7.12
CA ILE A 48 8.20 23.07 -8.33
C ILE A 48 9.60 23.39 -8.88
N ASP A 49 10.59 23.34 -8.00
CA ASP A 49 12.02 23.44 -8.28
C ASP A 49 12.77 22.57 -7.26
N LYS A 50 14.09 22.75 -7.17
CA LYS A 50 14.96 21.96 -6.29
C LYS A 50 14.81 22.28 -4.80
N ASP A 51 14.33 23.47 -4.45
CA ASP A 51 14.30 23.98 -3.07
C ASP A 51 12.87 24.20 -2.55
N HIS A 52 11.85 24.27 -3.42
CA HIS A 52 10.47 24.66 -3.06
C HIS A 52 9.41 23.63 -3.46
N PHE A 53 8.50 23.35 -2.53
CA PHE A 53 7.31 22.53 -2.74
C PHE A 53 6.03 23.36 -2.97
N VAL A 54 5.96 24.57 -2.41
CA VAL A 54 4.80 25.46 -2.38
C VAL A 54 3.59 24.84 -1.66
N PRO A 55 3.72 24.44 -0.38
CA PRO A 55 2.67 23.73 0.35
C PRO A 55 1.39 24.56 0.54
N LYS A 56 1.50 25.89 0.60
CA LYS A 56 0.36 26.82 0.76
C LYS A 56 -0.32 27.20 -0.56
N GLY A 57 0.26 26.81 -1.70
CA GLY A 57 -0.35 27.03 -3.01
C GLY A 57 -1.54 26.10 -3.24
N LYS A 58 -2.49 26.55 -4.05
CA LYS A 58 -3.63 25.72 -4.47
C LYS A 58 -3.14 24.61 -5.39
N ILE A 59 -3.64 23.40 -5.20
CA ILE A 59 -3.33 22.27 -6.08
C ILE A 59 -4.24 22.29 -7.31
N SER A 60 -3.68 22.00 -8.49
CA SER A 60 -4.48 21.87 -9.70
C SER A 60 -5.16 20.50 -9.79
N TYR A 61 -6.18 20.40 -10.65
CA TYR A 61 -6.87 19.15 -10.94
C TYR A 61 -5.89 18.11 -11.51
N ALA A 62 -5.00 18.52 -12.43
CA ALA A 62 -3.99 17.61 -12.99
C ALA A 62 -3.01 17.08 -11.94
N GLN A 63 -2.52 17.94 -11.04
CA GLN A 63 -1.65 17.52 -9.94
C GLN A 63 -2.38 16.56 -9.00
N THR A 64 -3.66 16.81 -8.73
CA THR A 64 -4.51 15.94 -7.92
C THR A 64 -4.60 14.54 -8.50
N ILE A 65 -4.98 14.41 -9.78
CA ILE A 65 -5.08 13.11 -10.45
C ILE A 65 -3.75 12.36 -10.39
N GLN A 66 -2.65 13.06 -10.70
CA GLN A 66 -1.33 12.44 -10.70
C GLN A 66 -0.94 11.95 -9.29
N MET A 67 -1.17 12.75 -8.26
CA MET A 67 -0.86 12.38 -6.88
C MET A 67 -1.70 11.20 -6.39
N ILE A 68 -3.00 11.15 -6.71
CA ILE A 68 -3.88 10.04 -6.33
C ILE A 68 -3.47 8.76 -7.06
N VAL A 69 -3.27 8.80 -8.37
CA VAL A 69 -2.88 7.64 -9.18
C VAL A 69 -1.56 7.05 -8.70
N LYS A 70 -0.54 7.89 -8.48
CA LYS A 70 0.75 7.44 -7.95
C LYS A 70 0.63 6.95 -6.51
N GLY A 71 -0.03 7.72 -5.65
CA GLY A 71 -0.14 7.42 -4.23
C GLY A 71 -0.85 6.10 -3.95
N MET A 72 -1.95 5.82 -4.67
CA MET A 72 -2.70 4.57 -4.54
C MET A 72 -2.16 3.44 -5.42
N ASN A 73 -1.07 3.69 -6.17
CA ASN A 73 -0.49 2.76 -7.14
C ASN A 73 -1.58 2.15 -8.05
N LEU A 74 -2.36 3.04 -8.68
CA LEU A 74 -3.36 2.64 -9.67
C LEU A 74 -2.68 2.37 -11.00
N ASN A 75 -3.12 1.34 -11.70
CA ASN A 75 -2.59 0.95 -13.00
C ASN A 75 -3.70 0.33 -13.86
N LEU A 76 -3.31 -0.16 -15.03
CA LEU A 76 -4.20 -0.79 -16.01
C LEU A 76 -3.82 -2.26 -16.27
N ASP A 77 -2.97 -2.87 -15.41
CA ASP A 77 -2.32 -4.16 -15.68
C ASP A 77 -3.33 -5.31 -15.82
N THR A 78 -4.49 -5.17 -15.18
CA THR A 78 -5.59 -6.15 -15.20
C THR A 78 -6.56 -5.94 -16.37
N LEU A 79 -6.43 -4.84 -17.11
CA LEU A 79 -7.29 -4.53 -18.24
C LEU A 79 -6.66 -5.00 -19.54
N ARG A 80 -7.52 -5.34 -20.50
CA ARG A 80 -7.13 -5.74 -21.85
C ARG A 80 -7.83 -4.83 -22.84
N PHE A 81 -7.04 -4.14 -23.64
CA PHE A 81 -7.54 -3.21 -24.63
C PHE A 81 -7.26 -3.73 -26.04
N ILE A 82 -8.25 -3.63 -26.92
CA ILE A 82 -8.06 -3.90 -28.36
C ILE A 82 -7.17 -2.82 -28.99
N LYS A 83 -7.29 -1.58 -28.50
CA LYS A 83 -6.46 -0.42 -28.84
C LYS A 83 -6.14 0.33 -27.55
N GLN A 84 -4.90 0.75 -27.38
CA GLN A 84 -4.51 1.58 -26.23
C GLN A 84 -5.37 2.86 -26.19
N PRO A 85 -6.03 3.15 -25.06
CA PRO A 85 -6.88 4.34 -24.93
C PRO A 85 -6.04 5.60 -24.95
N LEU A 86 -6.58 6.65 -25.56
CA LEU A 86 -6.01 8.01 -25.53
C LEU A 86 -6.84 8.89 -24.59
N ALA A 87 -6.22 9.91 -24.00
CA ALA A 87 -6.92 10.83 -23.11
C ALA A 87 -8.07 11.55 -23.85
N SER A 88 -7.84 11.93 -25.11
CA SER A 88 -8.84 12.56 -25.98
C SER A 88 -10.04 11.68 -26.32
N ASP A 89 -9.94 10.36 -26.14
CA ASP A 89 -11.07 9.45 -26.34
C ASP A 89 -12.13 9.64 -25.21
N ILE A 90 -11.69 10.15 -24.05
CA ILE A 90 -12.49 10.27 -22.84
C ILE A 90 -12.77 11.75 -22.50
N PHE A 91 -11.74 12.59 -22.56
CA PHE A 91 -11.75 13.97 -22.07
C PHE A 91 -11.55 14.98 -23.21
N THR A 92 -12.33 16.06 -23.19
CA THR A 92 -12.30 17.11 -24.21
C THR A 92 -11.06 18.02 -24.07
N ASN A 93 -10.61 18.27 -22.84
CA ASN A 93 -9.61 19.29 -22.51
C ASN A 93 -8.26 18.71 -22.05
N ILE A 94 -8.00 17.43 -22.31
CA ILE A 94 -6.76 16.74 -21.94
C ILE A 94 -6.00 16.32 -23.20
N PRO A 95 -4.90 17.02 -23.55
CA PRO A 95 -4.03 16.61 -24.65
C PRO A 95 -3.41 15.23 -24.40
N ASN A 96 -3.24 14.44 -25.44
CA ASN A 96 -2.70 13.08 -25.34
C ASN A 96 -1.22 13.03 -24.92
N ASP A 97 -0.47 14.11 -25.17
CA ASP A 97 0.94 14.27 -24.86
C ASP A 97 1.20 15.06 -23.56
N ALA A 98 0.14 15.44 -22.84
CA ALA A 98 0.28 16.14 -21.57
C ALA A 98 0.94 15.23 -20.52
N TRP A 99 1.78 15.80 -19.65
CA TRP A 99 2.48 15.04 -18.59
C TRP A 99 1.54 14.32 -17.60
N TYR A 100 0.26 14.71 -17.57
CA TYR A 100 -0.80 14.11 -16.76
C TYR A 100 -1.75 13.19 -17.55
N ALA A 101 -1.63 13.08 -18.88
CA ALA A 101 -2.59 12.37 -19.72
C ALA A 101 -2.80 10.92 -19.26
N ASP A 102 -1.71 10.18 -19.03
CA ASP A 102 -1.77 8.80 -18.55
C ASP A 102 -2.47 8.67 -17.20
N ALA A 103 -2.24 9.62 -16.29
CA ALA A 103 -2.89 9.62 -14.99
C ALA A 103 -4.41 9.79 -15.12
N PHE A 104 -4.90 10.63 -16.04
CA PHE A 104 -6.33 10.75 -16.32
C PHE A 104 -6.93 9.47 -16.90
N ILE A 105 -6.23 8.80 -17.82
CA ILE A 105 -6.65 7.52 -18.38
C ILE A 105 -6.75 6.46 -17.28
N ILE A 106 -5.68 6.32 -16.48
CA ILE A 106 -5.63 5.38 -15.36
C ILE A 106 -6.77 5.65 -14.38
N ALA A 107 -6.99 6.93 -14.05
CA ALA A 107 -8.03 7.33 -13.12
C ALA A 107 -9.44 6.98 -13.60
N HIS A 108 -9.73 7.25 -14.88
CA HIS A 108 -11.02 6.93 -15.50
C HIS A 108 -11.33 5.43 -15.42
N TYR A 109 -10.38 4.59 -15.85
CA TYR A 109 -10.58 3.13 -15.85
C TYR A 109 -10.56 2.50 -14.46
N ASN A 110 -10.00 3.20 -13.46
CA ASN A 110 -10.14 2.83 -12.05
C ASN A 110 -11.42 3.39 -11.39
N GLY A 111 -12.31 4.02 -12.17
CA GLY A 111 -13.65 4.44 -11.73
C GLY A 111 -13.69 5.75 -10.96
N MET A 112 -12.68 6.62 -11.11
CA MET A 112 -12.79 8.00 -10.63
C MET A 112 -13.79 8.79 -11.48
N ASN A 113 -14.63 9.58 -10.80
CA ASN A 113 -15.62 10.41 -11.46
C ASN A 113 -14.99 11.74 -11.89
N ILE A 114 -14.49 11.79 -13.13
CA ILE A 114 -13.86 12.98 -13.70
C ILE A 114 -14.75 13.52 -14.82
N PRO A 115 -15.17 14.81 -14.78
CA PRO A 115 -15.95 15.40 -15.85
C PRO A 115 -15.23 15.34 -17.19
N LYS A 116 -15.97 15.09 -18.28
CA LYS A 116 -15.41 15.01 -19.64
C LYS A 116 -14.74 16.32 -20.07
N ASP A 117 -15.27 17.45 -19.65
CA ASP A 117 -14.80 18.80 -19.95
C ASP A 117 -13.92 19.40 -18.84
N VAL A 118 -13.40 18.57 -17.92
CA VAL A 118 -12.54 19.00 -16.81
C VAL A 118 -11.42 19.92 -17.27
N ASN A 119 -11.24 21.04 -16.56
CA ASN A 119 -10.09 21.91 -16.78
C ASN A 119 -8.91 21.41 -15.91
N PRO A 120 -7.83 20.86 -16.51
CA PRO A 120 -6.71 20.30 -15.75
C PRO A 120 -5.97 21.35 -14.90
N ASN A 121 -6.08 22.63 -15.25
CA ASN A 121 -5.42 23.74 -14.55
C ASN A 121 -6.31 24.40 -13.50
N ALA A 122 -7.59 24.03 -13.41
CA ALA A 122 -8.47 24.54 -12.36
C ALA A 122 -8.03 24.02 -11.00
N THR A 123 -8.36 24.77 -9.95
CA THR A 123 -8.19 24.33 -8.56
C THR A 123 -9.23 23.27 -8.24
N ILE A 124 -8.96 22.51 -7.18
CA ILE A 124 -9.90 21.50 -6.67
C ILE A 124 -10.37 21.86 -5.27
N THR A 125 -11.64 21.57 -4.99
CA THR A 125 -12.19 21.72 -3.65
C THR A 125 -11.82 20.54 -2.74
N ARG A 126 -11.91 20.75 -1.44
CA ARG A 126 -11.69 19.72 -0.42
C ARG A 126 -12.60 18.50 -0.60
N GLU A 127 -13.88 18.72 -0.92
CA GLU A 127 -14.82 17.62 -1.12
C GLU A 127 -14.50 16.76 -2.36
N GLN A 128 -14.11 17.41 -3.46
CA GLN A 128 -13.79 16.72 -4.71
C GLN A 128 -12.53 15.86 -4.53
N PHE A 129 -11.48 16.44 -3.93
CA PHE A 129 -10.26 15.67 -3.66
C PHE A 129 -10.54 14.50 -2.71
N GLY A 130 -11.26 14.75 -1.61
CA GLY A 130 -11.58 13.75 -0.60
C GLY A 130 -12.37 12.58 -1.18
N GLU A 131 -13.36 12.86 -2.02
CA GLU A 131 -14.16 11.83 -2.68
C GLU A 131 -13.32 10.96 -3.62
N MET A 132 -12.50 11.58 -4.46
CA MET A 132 -11.65 10.87 -5.41
C MET A 132 -10.60 10.00 -4.72
N LEU A 133 -10.02 10.51 -3.64
CA LEU A 133 -9.04 9.78 -2.85
C LEU A 133 -9.66 8.55 -2.16
N VAL A 134 -10.84 8.70 -1.54
CA VAL A 134 -11.52 7.56 -0.89
C VAL A 134 -11.92 6.52 -1.93
N ARG A 135 -12.45 6.93 -3.08
CA ARG A 135 -12.74 5.99 -4.18
C ARG A 135 -11.50 5.24 -4.62
N ALA A 136 -10.39 5.94 -4.81
CA ALA A 136 -9.13 5.34 -5.24
C ALA A 136 -8.58 4.37 -4.18
N LEU A 137 -8.64 4.74 -2.90
CA LEU A 137 -8.25 3.88 -1.79
C LEU A 137 -9.08 2.60 -1.78
N GLU A 138 -10.41 2.71 -1.87
CA GLU A 138 -11.35 1.57 -1.84
C GLU A 138 -11.24 0.64 -3.07
N LYS A 139 -10.58 1.08 -4.14
CA LYS A 139 -10.18 0.17 -5.24
C LYS A 139 -9.04 -0.76 -4.87
N LYS A 140 -8.26 -0.45 -3.83
CA LYS A 140 -7.12 -1.26 -3.40
C LYS A 140 -7.49 -2.35 -2.41
N GLY A 141 -8.69 -2.30 -1.83
CA GLY A 141 -9.12 -3.32 -0.88
C GLY A 141 -10.37 -2.92 -0.12
N ASN A 142 -10.78 -3.82 0.78
CA ASN A 142 -11.84 -3.55 1.73
C ASN A 142 -11.23 -2.99 3.02
N PHE A 143 -11.77 -1.88 3.50
CA PHE A 143 -11.31 -1.21 4.73
C PHE A 143 -12.47 -1.17 5.71
N PRO A 144 -12.67 -2.22 6.52
CA PRO A 144 -13.79 -2.31 7.45
C PRO A 144 -13.78 -1.15 8.43
N LEU A 145 -14.94 -0.51 8.60
CA LEU A 145 -15.14 0.58 9.54
C LEU A 145 -16.13 0.14 10.62
N VAL A 146 -15.89 0.57 11.85
CA VAL A 146 -16.93 0.54 12.88
C VAL A 146 -18.07 1.48 12.44
N LYS A 147 -19.32 1.07 12.67
CA LYS A 147 -20.48 1.92 12.38
C LYS A 147 -20.49 3.11 13.34
N MET A 148 -19.80 4.17 12.94
CA MET A 148 -19.66 5.43 13.65
C MET A 148 -20.01 6.57 12.70
N PHE A 149 -20.68 7.60 13.24
CA PHE A 149 -20.98 8.81 12.50
C PHE A 149 -20.26 9.98 13.17
N ILE A 150 -19.41 10.66 12.40
CA ILE A 150 -18.75 11.91 12.76
C ILE A 150 -19.66 13.06 12.32
N PRO A 151 -20.16 13.90 13.25
CA PRO A 151 -20.97 15.06 12.88
C PRO A 151 -20.13 16.12 12.16
N ILE A 152 -20.55 16.53 10.97
CA ILE A 152 -19.94 17.62 10.19
C ILE A 152 -20.87 18.83 10.25
N LYS A 153 -20.45 19.94 10.85
CA LYS A 153 -21.35 21.08 11.10
C LYS A 153 -21.81 21.81 9.83
N ASP A 154 -21.01 21.77 8.78
CA ASP A 154 -21.29 22.33 7.45
C ASP A 154 -21.66 21.25 6.42
N GLU A 155 -22.18 20.10 6.87
CA GLU A 155 -22.63 19.00 6.00
C GLU A 155 -23.60 19.44 4.91
N ALA A 156 -24.44 20.44 5.17
CA ALA A 156 -25.38 20.99 4.18
C ALA A 156 -24.69 21.62 2.95
N GLN A 157 -23.40 21.94 3.04
CA GLN A 157 -22.62 22.42 1.89
C GLN A 157 -22.02 21.27 1.08
N ILE A 158 -21.96 20.05 1.62
CA ILE A 158 -21.40 18.90 0.93
C ILE A 158 -22.32 18.50 -0.23
N THR A 159 -21.73 18.29 -1.40
CA THR A 159 -22.44 17.69 -2.54
C THR A 159 -22.99 16.31 -2.12
N PRO A 160 -24.31 16.03 -2.21
CA PRO A 160 -24.93 14.84 -1.61
C PRO A 160 -24.24 13.52 -1.95
N GLU A 161 -23.77 13.38 -3.19
CA GLU A 161 -23.08 12.19 -3.69
C GLU A 161 -21.73 11.94 -3.01
N TYR A 162 -21.13 12.98 -2.41
CA TYR A 162 -19.82 12.93 -1.75
C TYR A 162 -19.92 12.66 -0.25
N GLN A 163 -21.09 12.84 0.38
CA GLN A 163 -21.28 12.70 1.83
C GLN A 163 -20.72 11.39 2.38
N GLY A 164 -21.09 10.27 1.75
CA GLY A 164 -20.62 8.96 2.17
C GLY A 164 -19.10 8.80 2.08
N ALA A 165 -18.48 9.33 1.02
CA ALA A 165 -17.04 9.25 0.84
C ALA A 165 -16.31 10.14 1.85
N LEU A 166 -16.77 11.37 2.08
CA LEU A 166 -16.17 12.27 3.07
C LEU A 166 -16.31 11.76 4.50
N GLN A 167 -17.42 11.08 4.81
CA GLN A 167 -17.55 10.45 6.11
C GLN A 167 -16.50 9.36 6.33
N ARG A 168 -16.23 8.56 5.29
CA ARG A 168 -15.17 7.55 5.34
C ARG A 168 -13.77 8.16 5.35
N LEU A 169 -13.55 9.26 4.64
CA LEU A 169 -12.30 10.04 4.69
C LEU A 169 -11.94 10.41 6.14
N LEU A 170 -12.92 10.86 6.92
CA LEU A 170 -12.75 11.20 8.34
C LEU A 170 -12.59 9.95 9.21
N LEU A 171 -13.37 8.89 8.99
CA LEU A 171 -13.27 7.64 9.74
C LEU A 171 -11.95 6.91 9.52
N TYR A 172 -11.40 6.95 8.31
CA TYR A 172 -10.05 6.49 7.97
C TYR A 172 -8.95 7.38 8.55
N LYS A 173 -9.30 8.52 9.16
CA LYS A 173 -8.37 9.52 9.68
C LYS A 173 -7.40 10.04 8.61
N ILE A 174 -7.91 10.15 7.37
CA ILE A 174 -7.15 10.71 6.26
C ILE A 174 -7.17 12.24 6.33
N ALA A 175 -8.35 12.78 6.65
CA ALA A 175 -8.58 14.19 6.93
C ALA A 175 -9.20 14.37 8.32
N GLU A 176 -9.15 15.60 8.80
CA GLU A 176 -9.75 16.01 10.08
C GLU A 176 -10.66 17.23 9.86
N LEU A 177 -11.65 17.38 10.73
CA LEU A 177 -12.43 18.60 10.84
C LEU A 177 -11.57 19.69 11.50
N ASP A 178 -11.88 20.95 11.20
CA ASP A 178 -11.24 22.05 11.90
C ASP A 178 -11.67 22.14 13.37
N LYS A 179 -11.06 23.08 14.11
CA LYS A 179 -11.36 23.29 15.54
C LYS A 179 -12.82 23.67 15.81
N ALA A 180 -13.53 24.19 14.80
CA ALA A 180 -14.95 24.52 14.90
C ALA A 180 -15.85 23.33 14.56
N GLY A 181 -15.31 22.21 14.06
CA GLY A 181 -16.06 21.03 13.61
C GLY A 181 -16.59 21.16 12.18
N MET A 182 -15.97 22.01 11.35
CA MET A 182 -16.31 22.18 9.93
C MET A 182 -15.34 21.40 9.04
N PHE A 183 -15.83 20.90 7.92
CA PHE A 183 -15.01 20.28 6.87
C PHE A 183 -14.52 21.30 5.83
N ASN A 184 -15.29 22.37 5.62
CA ASN A 184 -15.11 23.41 4.60
C ASN A 184 -15.14 22.84 3.16
N PRO A 185 -16.18 22.10 2.74
CA PRO A 185 -16.16 21.26 1.53
C PRO A 185 -15.84 22.03 0.25
N LYS A 186 -16.31 23.28 0.14
CA LYS A 186 -16.13 24.13 -1.05
C LYS A 186 -14.83 24.93 -1.07
N ALA A 187 -14.04 24.90 0.00
CA ALA A 187 -12.76 25.59 0.02
C ALA A 187 -11.76 24.90 -0.93
N ASP A 188 -10.89 25.69 -1.56
CA ASP A 188 -9.78 25.14 -2.35
C ASP A 188 -8.82 24.37 -1.44
N LEU A 189 -8.33 23.23 -1.91
CA LEU A 189 -7.32 22.44 -1.21
C LEU A 189 -5.91 22.95 -1.54
N THR A 190 -5.06 23.05 -0.52
CA THR A 190 -3.65 23.38 -0.73
C THR A 190 -2.83 22.14 -1.10
N ARG A 191 -1.68 22.34 -1.75
CA ARG A 191 -0.78 21.26 -2.16
C ARG A 191 -0.21 20.49 -0.96
N GLY A 192 0.06 21.19 0.15
CA GLY A 192 0.51 20.59 1.41
C GLY A 192 -0.57 19.73 2.07
N GLU A 193 -1.82 20.21 2.11
CA GLU A 193 -2.93 19.40 2.62
C GLU A 193 -3.18 18.17 1.75
N ALA A 194 -3.16 18.33 0.42
CA ALA A 194 -3.27 17.21 -0.51
C ALA A 194 -2.19 16.15 -0.25
N ALA A 195 -0.93 16.57 -0.08
CA ALA A 195 0.16 15.66 0.27
C ALA A 195 -0.09 14.96 1.61
N GLY A 196 -0.56 15.68 2.63
CA GLY A 196 -0.93 15.09 3.92
C GLY A 196 -2.02 14.02 3.78
N TRP A 197 -3.06 14.28 3.01
CA TRP A 197 -4.15 13.33 2.80
C TRP A 197 -3.69 12.10 2.01
N ILE A 198 -2.87 12.26 0.97
CA ILE A 198 -2.28 11.11 0.25
C ILE A 198 -1.42 10.26 1.20
N TYR A 199 -0.57 10.91 2.00
CA TYR A 199 0.29 10.21 2.95
C TYR A 199 -0.52 9.40 3.97
N ASN A 200 -1.59 9.98 4.53
CA ASN A 200 -2.46 9.28 5.46
C ASN A 200 -3.22 8.13 4.79
N ALA A 201 -3.72 8.32 3.56
CA ALA A 201 -4.39 7.25 2.81
C ALA A 201 -3.43 6.07 2.53
N ILE A 202 -2.17 6.35 2.23
CA ILE A 202 -1.15 5.31 2.07
C ILE A 202 -0.90 4.57 3.40
N ARG A 203 -0.87 5.28 4.53
CA ARG A 203 -0.78 4.62 5.84
C ARG A 203 -1.99 3.72 6.12
N VAL A 204 -3.19 4.14 5.74
CA VAL A 204 -4.39 3.30 5.84
C VAL A 204 -4.20 2.04 5.01
N LEU A 205 -3.71 2.18 3.77
CA LEU A 205 -3.37 1.07 2.91
C LEU A 205 -2.33 0.13 3.55
N GLU A 206 -1.21 0.63 4.06
CA GLU A 206 -0.13 -0.17 4.66
C GLU A 206 -0.53 -0.87 5.96
N THR A 207 -1.49 -0.31 6.68
CA THR A 207 -2.01 -0.89 7.93
C THR A 207 -3.11 -1.92 7.72
N HIS A 208 -3.78 -1.91 6.55
CA HIS A 208 -4.92 -2.78 6.24
C HIS A 208 -4.68 -3.76 5.10
N ILE A 209 -3.69 -3.52 4.23
CA ILE A 209 -3.12 -4.60 3.42
C ILE A 209 -2.53 -5.58 4.42
N GLN A 210 -3.10 -6.78 4.51
CA GLN A 210 -2.40 -7.91 5.10
C GLN A 210 -1.02 -7.91 4.47
N LYS A 211 0.04 -7.68 5.27
CA LYS A 211 1.41 -7.96 4.83
C LYS A 211 1.31 -9.29 4.09
N PRO A 212 1.74 -9.40 2.82
CA PRO A 212 1.72 -10.68 2.12
C PRO A 212 2.29 -11.68 3.12
N THR A 213 1.50 -12.71 3.45
CA THR A 213 1.89 -13.70 4.45
C THR A 213 3.34 -14.03 4.13
N PRO A 214 4.28 -13.81 5.08
CA PRO A 214 5.67 -14.18 4.84
C PRO A 214 5.62 -15.56 4.20
N ILE A 215 6.28 -15.75 3.06
CA ILE A 215 6.43 -17.07 2.50
C ILE A 215 7.22 -17.83 3.56
N GLU A 216 6.48 -18.46 4.47
CA GLU A 216 7.06 -19.25 5.52
C GLU A 216 7.49 -20.53 4.85
N ASP A 217 8.78 -20.83 4.96
CA ASP A 217 9.35 -22.07 4.43
C ASP A 217 8.66 -23.26 5.12
N VAL A 218 7.79 -23.94 4.39
CA VAL A 218 7.21 -25.22 4.80
C VAL A 218 8.19 -26.32 4.43
N SER A 219 8.71 -27.00 5.44
CA SER A 219 9.60 -28.14 5.24
C SER A 219 8.78 -29.36 4.77
N VAL A 220 9.31 -30.06 3.76
CA VAL A 220 8.75 -31.31 3.24
C VAL A 220 9.66 -32.46 3.66
N THR A 221 9.17 -33.33 4.53
CA THR A 221 9.88 -34.55 4.93
C THR A 221 9.18 -35.77 4.35
N VAL A 222 9.95 -36.64 3.69
CA VAL A 222 9.43 -37.87 3.06
C VAL A 222 9.99 -39.07 3.79
N GLU A 223 9.09 -39.86 4.39
CA GLU A 223 9.40 -41.11 5.08
C GLU A 223 8.87 -42.28 4.26
N LYS A 224 9.72 -43.25 3.91
CA LYS A 224 9.27 -44.48 3.24
C LYS A 224 8.41 -45.29 4.20
N VAL A 225 7.18 -45.61 3.81
CA VAL A 225 6.28 -46.48 4.58
C VAL A 225 6.42 -47.93 4.11
N ASN A 226 6.36 -48.14 2.80
CA ASN A 226 6.61 -49.41 2.13
C ASN A 226 7.14 -49.16 0.69
N ASP A 227 7.22 -50.19 -0.14
CA ASP A 227 7.76 -50.06 -1.50
C ASP A 227 6.92 -49.18 -2.44
N ASP A 228 5.61 -49.07 -2.18
CA ASP A 228 4.68 -48.36 -3.06
C ASP A 228 4.24 -46.99 -2.53
N VAL A 229 4.45 -46.72 -1.23
CA VAL A 229 3.89 -45.55 -0.52
C VAL A 229 4.93 -44.84 0.32
N ASN A 230 4.99 -43.52 0.15
CA ASN A 230 5.70 -42.59 1.00
C ASN A 230 4.72 -41.78 1.86
N LYS A 231 5.08 -41.56 3.12
CA LYS A 231 4.41 -40.60 4.01
C LYS A 231 5.12 -39.26 3.87
N VAL A 232 4.36 -38.22 3.57
CA VAL A 232 4.87 -36.86 3.41
C VAL A 232 4.36 -36.01 4.55
N THR A 233 5.28 -35.43 5.31
CA THR A 233 4.99 -34.50 6.40
C THR A 233 5.34 -33.09 5.95
N LEU A 234 4.35 -32.20 5.97
CA LEU A 234 4.55 -30.75 5.85
C LEU A 234 4.66 -30.17 7.26
N SER A 235 5.77 -29.50 7.58
CA SER A 235 5.96 -28.84 8.86
C SER A 235 6.20 -27.35 8.68
N ARG A 236 5.42 -26.55 9.41
CA ARG A 236 5.54 -25.10 9.56
C ARG A 236 6.54 -24.72 10.67
N GLY A 237 7.31 -25.69 11.17
CA GLY A 237 8.26 -25.51 12.27
C GLY A 237 7.60 -25.30 13.63
N GLN A 238 8.43 -25.00 14.63
CA GLN A 238 8.00 -24.71 16.00
C GLN A 238 7.31 -23.34 16.07
N LYS A 239 6.13 -23.28 16.69
CA LYS A 239 5.31 -22.06 16.81
C LYS A 239 5.01 -21.73 18.27
N PRO A 240 4.84 -20.45 18.65
CA PRO A 240 4.73 -20.05 20.06
C PRO A 240 3.49 -20.55 20.81
N ASN A 241 2.42 -20.91 20.10
CA ASN A 241 1.17 -21.39 20.69
C ASN A 241 0.44 -22.37 19.75
N SER A 242 -0.61 -23.01 20.26
CA SER A 242 -1.39 -24.01 19.53
C SER A 242 -2.34 -23.45 18.46
N GLY A 243 -2.40 -22.13 18.25
CA GLY A 243 -3.29 -21.49 17.29
C GLY A 243 -2.76 -21.47 15.86
N TYR A 244 -1.48 -21.80 15.66
CA TYR A 244 -0.88 -21.93 14.34
C TYR A 244 -1.19 -23.32 13.76
N SER A 245 -1.68 -23.38 12.53
CA SER A 245 -1.90 -24.66 11.84
C SER A 245 -1.46 -24.62 10.38
N ILE A 246 -1.29 -25.82 9.83
CA ILE A 246 -1.10 -26.09 8.41
C ILE A 246 -2.13 -27.17 8.03
N ALA A 247 -2.80 -26.98 6.91
CA ALA A 247 -3.77 -27.94 6.38
C ALA A 247 -3.45 -28.24 4.92
N ILE A 248 -3.44 -29.52 4.56
CA ILE A 248 -3.30 -29.97 3.18
C ILE A 248 -4.68 -29.86 2.52
N GLN A 249 -4.75 -29.15 1.40
CA GLN A 249 -6.00 -28.92 0.67
C GLN A 249 -6.21 -29.95 -0.43
N ASN A 250 -5.19 -30.19 -1.25
CA ASN A 250 -5.22 -31.22 -2.28
C ASN A 250 -3.81 -31.73 -2.59
N VAL A 251 -3.78 -32.88 -3.26
CA VAL A 251 -2.57 -33.43 -3.88
C VAL A 251 -2.86 -33.62 -5.36
N ARG A 252 -2.04 -33.01 -6.21
CA ARG A 252 -2.11 -33.19 -7.67
C ARG A 252 -0.85 -33.86 -8.19
N PHE A 253 -1.01 -34.71 -9.20
CA PHE A 253 0.09 -35.40 -9.86
C PHE A 253 0.34 -34.75 -11.22
N ASP A 254 1.56 -34.28 -11.45
CA ASP A 254 1.92 -33.67 -12.72
C ASP A 254 2.59 -34.67 -13.69
N GLN A 255 2.73 -34.25 -14.95
CA GLN A 255 3.38 -35.06 -15.98
C GLN A 255 4.89 -35.19 -15.79
N ASN A 256 5.48 -34.45 -14.84
CA ASN A 256 6.90 -34.48 -14.51
C ASN A 256 7.21 -35.49 -13.39
N GLY A 257 6.22 -36.28 -12.95
CA GLY A 257 6.40 -37.25 -11.87
C GLY A 257 6.44 -36.62 -10.48
N GLN A 258 5.83 -35.45 -10.29
CA GLN A 258 5.71 -34.80 -8.99
C GLN A 258 4.32 -34.98 -8.40
N ALA A 259 4.28 -35.20 -7.08
CA ALA A 259 3.07 -35.07 -6.28
C ALA A 259 3.11 -33.69 -5.62
N VAL A 260 2.39 -32.73 -6.19
CA VAL A 260 2.29 -31.35 -5.71
C VAL A 260 1.21 -31.27 -4.64
N ILE A 261 1.62 -30.99 -3.42
CA ILE A 261 0.78 -30.94 -2.22
C ILE A 261 0.49 -29.48 -1.94
N SER A 262 -0.76 -29.06 -2.18
CA SER A 262 -1.17 -27.71 -1.86
C SER A 262 -1.58 -27.60 -0.40
N TYR A 263 -1.19 -26.50 0.26
CA TYR A 263 -1.48 -26.29 1.66
C TYR A 263 -1.97 -24.87 1.94
N THR A 264 -2.68 -24.72 3.05
CA THR A 264 -3.04 -23.42 3.65
C THR A 264 -2.41 -23.31 5.02
N LEU A 265 -1.90 -22.12 5.33
CA LEU A 265 -1.44 -21.77 6.68
C LEU A 265 -2.53 -20.96 7.36
N GLN A 266 -2.78 -21.27 8.63
CA GLN A 266 -3.70 -20.49 9.45
C GLN A 266 -2.97 -20.00 10.70
N ASP A 267 -3.09 -18.69 10.95
CA ASP A 267 -2.61 -18.05 12.16
C ASP A 267 -3.67 -18.07 13.26
N PRO A 268 -3.25 -17.91 14.54
CA PRO A 268 -4.17 -17.77 15.66
C PRO A 268 -5.19 -16.66 15.38
N LYS A 269 -6.48 -17.01 15.40
CA LYS A 269 -7.55 -16.02 15.26
C LYS A 269 -7.49 -15.01 16.42
N PRO A 270 -7.66 -13.70 16.14
CA PRO A 270 -7.84 -12.70 17.20
C PRO A 270 -8.95 -13.10 18.18
N ASP A 271 -8.83 -12.68 19.43
CA ASP A 271 -9.82 -12.88 20.51
C ASP A 271 -10.16 -14.35 20.84
N THR A 272 -9.29 -15.28 20.43
CA THR A 272 -9.38 -16.70 20.81
C THR A 272 -8.25 -17.06 21.77
N MET A 273 -8.58 -17.75 22.86
CA MET A 273 -7.58 -18.24 23.81
C MET A 273 -6.87 -19.48 23.24
N TYR A 274 -5.55 -19.42 23.11
CA TYR A 274 -4.71 -20.56 22.73
C TYR A 274 -3.77 -20.91 23.88
N ALA A 275 -3.39 -22.18 23.98
CA ALA A 275 -2.41 -22.59 24.98
C ALA A 275 -1.03 -22.02 24.62
N GLU A 276 -0.38 -21.36 25.58
CA GLU A 276 0.97 -20.79 25.45
C GLU A 276 2.04 -21.90 25.57
N VAL A 277 2.03 -22.81 24.61
CA VAL A 277 2.99 -23.89 24.51
C VAL A 277 3.57 -23.92 23.11
N ILE A 278 4.89 -24.13 23.02
CA ILE A 278 5.54 -24.27 21.74
C ILE A 278 5.05 -25.56 21.07
N THR A 279 4.39 -25.42 19.91
CA THR A 279 3.88 -26.56 19.15
C THR A 279 4.42 -26.55 17.74
N GLU A 280 4.71 -27.74 17.21
CA GLU A 280 5.03 -27.90 15.80
C GLU A 280 3.74 -28.07 14.98
N ALA A 281 3.43 -27.09 14.13
CA ALA A 281 2.29 -27.15 13.24
C ALA A 281 2.63 -28.02 12.02
N LYS A 282 2.02 -29.20 11.92
CA LYS A 282 2.29 -30.17 10.84
C LYS A 282 1.03 -30.81 10.28
N ALA A 283 1.10 -31.19 9.00
CA ALA A 283 0.09 -31.96 8.30
C ALA A 283 0.75 -33.13 7.56
N VAL A 284 0.02 -34.23 7.41
CA VAL A 284 0.54 -35.46 6.81
C VAL A 284 -0.38 -35.91 5.68
N THR A 285 0.23 -36.34 4.58
CA THR A 285 -0.45 -37.07 3.50
C THR A 285 0.40 -38.26 3.05
N TYR A 286 -0.16 -39.11 2.20
CA TYR A 286 0.51 -40.26 1.63
C TYR A 286 0.48 -40.16 0.11
N VAL A 287 1.63 -40.40 -0.50
CA VAL A 287 1.80 -40.36 -1.96
C VAL A 287 2.51 -41.62 -2.42
N SER A 288 2.26 -42.04 -3.66
CA SER A 288 2.99 -43.17 -4.22
C SER A 288 4.50 -42.88 -4.27
N SER A 289 5.31 -43.90 -3.99
CA SER A 289 6.77 -43.82 -4.02
C SER A 289 7.34 -43.48 -5.41
N ALA A 290 6.54 -43.65 -6.47
CA ALA A 290 6.88 -43.27 -7.83
C ALA A 290 6.94 -41.75 -8.06
N TYR A 291 6.39 -40.94 -7.15
CA TYR A 291 6.33 -39.48 -7.31
C TYR A 291 7.25 -38.75 -6.34
N LYS A 292 7.86 -37.67 -6.83
CA LYS A 292 8.60 -36.72 -5.99
C LYS A 292 7.61 -35.77 -5.30
N ALA A 293 7.57 -35.78 -3.98
CA ALA A 293 6.72 -34.87 -3.22
C ALA A 293 7.27 -33.43 -3.24
N VAL A 294 6.41 -32.46 -3.57
CA VAL A 294 6.70 -31.03 -3.48
C VAL A 294 5.50 -30.31 -2.86
N ALA A 295 5.73 -29.16 -2.23
CA ALA A 295 4.68 -28.41 -1.55
C ALA A 295 4.56 -27.00 -2.11
N GLU A 296 3.35 -26.48 -2.16
CA GLU A 296 3.07 -25.09 -2.55
C GLU A 296 1.87 -24.51 -1.79
N PRO A 297 1.81 -23.17 -1.62
CA PRO A 297 0.61 -22.52 -1.10
C PRO A 297 -0.58 -22.74 -2.04
N ALA A 298 -1.76 -23.04 -1.48
CA ALA A 298 -3.00 -23.05 -2.23
C ALA A 298 -3.31 -21.64 -2.76
N ALA A 299 -3.83 -21.54 -3.99
CA ALA A 299 -4.29 -20.27 -4.54
C ALA A 299 -5.39 -19.66 -3.67
N ALA A 300 -5.29 -18.36 -3.37
CA ALA A 300 -6.37 -17.62 -2.74
C ALA A 300 -7.54 -17.53 -3.74
N ASN A 301 -8.69 -18.11 -3.36
CA ASN A 301 -9.95 -17.91 -4.10
C ASN A 301 -10.58 -16.57 -3.73
#